data_AF-A0A060C533-F1
#
_entry.id   AF-A0A060C533-F1
#
_cell.length_a   1.000
_cell.length_b   1.000
_cell.length_c   1.000
_cell.angle_alpha   90.00
_cell.angle_beta   90.00
_cell.angle_gamma   90.00
#
_symmetry.space_group_name_H-M   'P 1'
#
loop_
_entity.id
_entity.type
_entity.pdbx_description
1 polymer ?
#
loop_
_entity_poly.entity_id
_entity_poly.type
_entity_poly.pdbx_seq_one_letter_code
_entity_poly.pdbx_strand_id
1 'polypeptide(L)'
;GNDLYHLYGGSQDEIRDSAGNDTVVFESSVAGGYTLGDNVENLVLQGSATVGDGNSLNNRIEGNATQGSTLDGKTGRDTLVGGTGNDTFYFDGTDTLEDAGGADSVRSSGTIDLNKFKTPLSSMWRWR
;
A
#
# COMPACT_ATOMS: atom_id res chain seq x y z
N GLY A 1 -12.60 8.68 -16.57
CA GLY A 1 -12.88 10.10 -16.30
C GLY A 1 -11.81 10.56 -15.37
N ASN A 2 -12.11 11.20 -14.24
CA ASN A 2 -11.44 10.81 -12.99
C ASN A 2 -12.61 10.35 -12.13
N ASP A 3 -12.61 9.08 -11.75
CA ASP A 3 -13.76 8.41 -11.19
C ASP A 3 -13.48 7.93 -9.75
N LEU A 4 -14.54 7.89 -8.93
CA LEU A 4 -14.47 7.50 -7.52
C LEU A 4 -15.44 6.34 -7.28
N TYR A 5 -14.89 5.20 -6.86
CA TYR A 5 -15.62 3.97 -6.60
C TYR A 5 -15.60 3.68 -5.10
N HIS A 6 -16.78 3.51 -4.51
CA HIS A 6 -16.93 3.06 -3.12
C HIS A 6 -17.40 1.61 -3.11
N LEU A 7 -16.56 0.74 -2.56
CA LEU A 7 -16.81 -0.69 -2.46
C LEU A 7 -17.00 -1.06 -0.98
N TYR A 8 -18.08 -1.78 -0.70
CA TYR A 8 -18.43 -2.25 0.64
C TYR A 8 -18.52 -3.78 0.62
N GLY A 9 -17.60 -4.48 1.30
CA GLY A 9 -17.73 -5.93 1.50
C GLY A 9 -16.49 -6.76 1.13
N GLY A 10 -16.71 -7.93 0.52
CA GLY A 10 -15.67 -8.91 0.19
C GLY A 10 -14.99 -8.66 -1.17
N SER A 11 -13.79 -9.21 -1.34
CA SER A 11 -12.79 -8.91 -2.40
C SER A 11 -13.14 -9.40 -3.82
N GLN A 12 -14.40 -9.37 -4.25
CA GLN A 12 -14.82 -9.91 -5.56
C GLN A 12 -15.12 -8.85 -6.63
N ASP A 13 -15.16 -7.57 -6.25
CA ASP A 13 -15.45 -6.50 -7.19
C ASP A 13 -14.18 -6.12 -7.96
N GLU A 14 -14.19 -6.25 -9.28
CA GLU A 14 -13.10 -5.81 -10.13
C GLU A 14 -13.50 -4.51 -10.82
N ILE A 15 -12.82 -3.42 -10.47
CA ILE A 15 -12.97 -2.13 -11.15
C ILE A 15 -11.88 -2.02 -12.21
N ARG A 16 -12.29 -1.81 -13.46
CA ARG A 16 -11.41 -1.44 -14.58
C ARG A 16 -11.93 -0.17 -15.20
N ASP A 17 -11.04 0.79 -15.42
CA ASP A 17 -11.36 1.98 -16.21
C ASP A 17 -10.56 1.97 -17.54
N SER A 18 -10.82 2.96 -18.37
CA SER A 18 -10.29 3.18 -19.71
C SER A 18 -9.37 4.39 -19.79
N ALA A 19 -9.50 5.36 -18.88
CA ALA A 19 -8.60 6.50 -18.72
C ALA A 19 -8.98 7.35 -17.51
N GLY A 20 -8.00 7.85 -16.77
CA GLY A 20 -8.25 8.77 -15.67
C GLY A 20 -7.14 8.77 -14.64
N ASN A 21 -7.36 9.51 -13.56
CA ASN A 21 -6.75 9.21 -12.27
C ASN A 21 -7.87 8.81 -11.33
N ASP A 22 -8.05 7.51 -11.17
CA ASP A 22 -9.24 6.91 -10.58
C ASP A 22 -8.95 6.42 -9.16
N THR A 23 -9.97 6.47 -8.30
CA THR A 23 -9.84 6.14 -6.87
C THR A 23 -10.84 5.08 -6.46
N VAL A 24 -10.35 4.04 -5.81
CA VAL A 24 -11.17 3.04 -5.11
C VAL A 24 -11.06 3.26 -3.61
N VAL A 25 -12.20 3.44 -2.95
CA VAL A 25 -12.34 3.37 -1.50
C VAL A 25 -12.93 2.00 -1.17
N PHE A 26 -12.13 1.13 -0.56
CA PHE A 26 -12.55 -0.20 -0.15
C PHE A 26 -12.77 -0.25 1.36
N GLU A 27 -14.03 -0.39 1.74
CA GLU A 27 -14.46 -0.54 3.14
C GLU A 27 -14.91 -1.98 3.41
N SER A 28 -14.37 -2.59 4.45
CA SER A 28 -14.77 -3.93 4.88
C SER A 28 -15.10 -3.98 6.36
N SER A 29 -16.10 -4.77 6.75
CA SER A 29 -16.44 -4.99 8.16
C SER A 29 -15.59 -6.07 8.82
N VAL A 30 -14.87 -6.87 8.03
CA VAL A 30 -13.96 -7.93 8.47
C VAL A 30 -12.56 -7.71 7.90
N ALA A 31 -11.56 -8.39 8.47
CA ALA A 31 -10.21 -8.38 7.93
C ALA A 31 -10.22 -8.95 6.50
N GLY A 32 -9.59 -8.24 5.57
CA GLY A 32 -9.57 -8.57 4.15
C GLY A 32 -8.81 -7.52 3.35
N GLY A 33 -8.88 -7.63 2.03
CA GLY A 33 -8.18 -6.72 1.14
C GLY A 33 -8.80 -6.54 -0.22
N TYR A 34 -8.17 -5.64 -0.97
CA TYR A 34 -8.55 -5.29 -2.32
C TYR A 34 -7.31 -5.23 -3.22
N THR A 35 -7.46 -5.69 -4.45
CA THR A 35 -6.46 -5.57 -5.50
C THR A 35 -7.01 -4.63 -6.57
N LEU A 36 -6.26 -3.57 -6.88
CA LEU A 36 -6.64 -2.66 -7.96
C LEU A 36 -6.68 -3.42 -9.29
N GLY A 37 -7.76 -3.23 -10.05
CA GLY A 37 -7.83 -3.67 -11.44
C GLY A 37 -7.01 -2.75 -12.35
N ASP A 38 -6.95 -3.09 -13.64
CA ASP A 38 -6.22 -2.31 -14.64
C ASP A 38 -6.75 -0.86 -14.75
N ASN A 39 -5.85 0.09 -14.99
CA ASN A 39 -6.16 1.51 -15.19
C ASN A 39 -6.81 2.19 -13.98
N VAL A 40 -6.46 1.76 -12.76
CA VAL A 40 -6.85 2.45 -11.52
C VAL A 40 -5.60 2.80 -10.74
N GLU A 41 -5.47 4.06 -10.31
CA GLU A 41 -4.23 4.58 -9.72
C GLU A 41 -4.29 4.64 -8.19
N ASN A 42 -5.46 4.83 -7.57
CA ASN A 42 -5.53 5.10 -6.14
C ASN A 42 -6.40 4.07 -5.40
N LEU A 43 -5.92 3.60 -4.24
CA LEU A 43 -6.65 2.74 -3.32
C LEU A 43 -6.63 3.33 -1.91
N VAL A 44 -7.78 3.31 -1.23
CA VAL A 44 -7.91 3.69 0.19
C VAL A 44 -8.63 2.58 0.95
N LEU A 45 -8.00 2.06 2.00
CA LEU A 45 -8.58 1.01 2.87
C LEU A 45 -9.30 1.62 4.08
N GLN A 46 -10.55 1.18 4.31
CA GLN A 46 -11.38 1.64 5.43
C GLN A 46 -12.01 0.47 6.21
N GLY A 47 -12.58 0.78 7.37
CA GLY A 47 -13.17 -0.20 8.27
C GLY A 47 -12.12 -1.15 8.85
N SER A 48 -12.27 -2.44 8.58
CA SER A 48 -11.37 -3.53 8.97
C SER A 48 -10.50 -4.03 7.82
N ALA A 49 -10.56 -3.41 6.64
CA ALA A 49 -9.68 -3.76 5.52
C ALA A 49 -8.23 -3.44 5.88
N THR A 50 -7.33 -4.39 5.61
CA THR A 50 -5.91 -4.33 6.04
C THR A 50 -4.96 -4.83 4.96
N VAL A 51 -5.44 -5.22 3.78
CA VAL A 51 -4.59 -5.65 2.67
C VAL A 51 -4.91 -4.82 1.42
N GLY A 52 -3.88 -4.23 0.83
CA GLY A 52 -4.00 -3.41 -0.37
C GLY A 52 -2.95 -3.80 -1.40
N ASP A 53 -3.40 -4.33 -2.54
CA ASP A 53 -2.55 -4.67 -3.67
C ASP A 53 -2.79 -3.68 -4.83
N GLY A 54 -1.71 -3.18 -5.42
CA GLY A 54 -1.71 -2.39 -6.63
C GLY A 54 -1.78 -3.22 -7.91
N ASN A 55 -1.45 -2.58 -9.03
CA ASN A 55 -1.38 -3.13 -10.36
C ASN A 55 -0.03 -2.75 -11.01
N SER A 56 0.06 -2.71 -12.34
CA SER A 56 1.33 -2.41 -13.04
C SER A 56 1.61 -0.93 -13.27
N LEU A 57 0.74 -0.04 -12.78
CA LEU A 57 0.84 1.41 -12.90
C LEU A 57 1.55 1.99 -11.67
N ASN A 58 1.74 3.31 -11.66
CA ASN A 58 2.15 4.01 -10.44
C ASN A 58 0.92 4.18 -9.55
N ASN A 59 0.79 3.35 -8.53
CA ASN A 59 -0.33 3.39 -7.60
C ASN A 59 -0.02 4.24 -6.38
N ARG A 60 -1.06 4.87 -5.84
CA ARG A 60 -1.06 5.42 -4.48
C ARG A 60 -2.02 4.63 -3.61
N ILE A 61 -1.47 3.91 -2.64
CA ILE A 61 -2.22 2.99 -1.78
C ILE A 61 -2.17 3.53 -0.35
N GLU A 62 -3.32 3.94 0.17
CA GLU A 62 -3.51 4.27 1.57
C GLU A 62 -4.04 3.03 2.32
N GLY A 63 -3.21 2.55 3.24
CA GLY A 63 -3.56 1.53 4.22
C GLY A 63 -4.61 2.03 5.22
N ASN A 64 -5.01 1.13 6.11
CA ASN A 64 -5.94 1.46 7.16
C ASN A 64 -5.32 2.49 8.10
N ALA A 65 -6.02 3.60 8.33
CA ALA A 65 -5.50 4.69 9.15
C ALA A 65 -5.07 4.30 10.58
N THR A 66 -5.66 3.22 11.15
CA THR A 66 -5.45 2.86 12.57
C THR A 66 -5.00 1.42 12.80
N GLN A 67 -5.16 0.53 11.83
CA GLN A 67 -4.82 -0.89 11.92
C GLN A 67 -3.61 -1.20 11.06
N GLY A 68 -2.82 -2.21 11.44
CA GLY A 68 -1.68 -2.64 10.63
C GLY A 68 -2.13 -3.16 9.27
N SER A 69 -1.49 -2.67 8.22
CA SER A 69 -1.81 -2.93 6.83
C SER A 69 -0.69 -3.68 6.12
N THR A 70 -1.04 -4.53 5.17
CA THR A 70 -0.11 -5.15 4.23
C THR A 70 -0.30 -4.52 2.87
N LEU A 71 0.70 -3.77 2.41
CA LEU A 71 0.63 -2.98 1.18
C LEU A 71 1.66 -3.47 0.18
N ASP A 72 1.22 -3.74 -1.05
CA ASP A 72 2.06 -4.17 -2.16
C ASP A 72 1.67 -3.40 -3.43
N GLY A 73 2.51 -2.45 -3.85
CA GLY A 73 2.29 -1.66 -5.07
C GLY A 73 2.46 -2.47 -6.36
N LYS A 74 3.08 -3.66 -6.29
CA LYS A 74 3.52 -4.50 -7.39
C LYS A 74 4.66 -3.87 -8.20
N THR A 75 4.39 -3.41 -9.40
CA THR A 75 5.40 -2.84 -10.30
C THR A 75 4.95 -1.46 -10.67
N GLY A 76 5.89 -0.52 -10.72
CA GLY A 76 5.53 0.87 -10.88
C GLY A 76 6.41 1.68 -9.96
N ARG A 77 6.15 2.97 -9.85
CA ARG A 77 6.74 3.82 -8.82
C ARG A 77 5.63 4.21 -7.87
N ASP A 78 5.43 3.41 -6.85
CA ASP A 78 4.24 3.50 -6.02
C ASP A 78 4.44 4.44 -4.84
N THR A 79 3.34 4.90 -4.26
CA THR A 79 3.32 5.58 -2.96
C THR A 79 2.48 4.75 -2.02
N LEU A 80 3.12 4.12 -1.04
CA LEU A 80 2.46 3.27 -0.05
C LEU A 80 2.40 4.02 1.29
N VAL A 81 1.17 4.28 1.76
CA VAL A 81 0.91 5.04 2.99
C VAL A 81 0.37 4.08 4.05
N GLY A 82 1.13 3.83 5.12
CA GLY A 82 0.81 2.79 6.13
C GLY A 82 -0.37 3.12 7.04
N GLY A 83 -0.27 4.22 7.77
CA GLY A 83 -1.19 4.59 8.85
C GLY A 83 -0.47 4.64 10.19
N THR A 84 -1.20 4.52 11.30
CA THR A 84 -0.60 4.42 12.65
C THR A 84 -0.46 2.97 13.15
N GLY A 85 -0.74 1.99 12.29
CA GLY A 85 -0.70 0.57 12.61
C GLY A 85 0.71 0.00 12.53
N ASN A 86 0.88 -1.30 12.78
CA ASN A 86 2.13 -1.98 12.44
C ASN A 86 2.03 -2.49 11.01
N ASP A 87 2.67 -1.80 10.07
CA ASP A 87 2.48 -2.01 8.66
C ASP A 87 3.54 -2.94 8.05
N THR A 88 3.18 -3.62 6.97
CA THR A 88 4.10 -4.41 6.15
C THR A 88 4.08 -3.88 4.71
N PHE A 89 5.19 -3.32 4.27
CA PHE A 89 5.36 -2.81 2.92
C PHE A 89 6.15 -3.80 2.08
N TYR A 90 5.61 -4.23 0.95
CA TYR A 90 6.36 -4.91 -0.11
C TYR A 90 6.98 -3.84 -1.01
N PHE A 91 8.27 -3.64 -0.85
CA PHE A 91 9.04 -2.57 -1.46
C PHE A 91 9.91 -3.09 -2.60
N ASP A 92 9.74 -2.53 -3.80
CA ASP A 92 10.47 -2.98 -4.99
C ASP A 92 11.82 -2.26 -5.21
N GLY A 93 12.07 -1.17 -4.48
CA GLY A 93 13.27 -0.34 -4.62
C GLY A 93 13.03 1.05 -5.21
N THR A 94 11.87 1.27 -5.83
CA THR A 94 11.51 2.49 -6.55
C THR A 94 10.31 3.24 -5.94
N ASP A 95 9.58 2.58 -5.05
CA ASP A 95 8.43 3.15 -4.34
C ASP A 95 8.83 4.25 -3.36
N THR A 96 7.83 4.98 -2.89
CA THR A 96 7.90 5.88 -1.76
C THR A 96 7.04 5.32 -0.63
N LEU A 97 7.63 5.18 0.56
CA LEU A 97 6.93 4.74 1.76
C LEU A 97 6.64 5.95 2.63
N GLU A 98 5.37 6.17 2.97
CA GLU A 98 4.91 7.19 3.90
C GLU A 98 4.31 6.49 5.12
N ASP A 99 4.85 6.79 6.30
CA ASP A 99 4.42 6.17 7.55
C ASP A 99 4.02 7.25 8.57
N ALA A 100 2.99 6.97 9.36
CA ALA A 100 2.52 7.82 10.45
C ALA A 100 2.80 7.22 11.84
N GLY A 101 3.52 6.09 11.90
CA GLY A 101 4.10 5.49 13.09
C GLY A 101 3.59 4.07 13.32
N GLY A 102 4.39 3.27 14.01
CA GLY A 102 4.12 1.84 14.12
C GLY A 102 5.42 1.09 14.37
N ALA A 103 5.32 -0.22 14.54
CA ALA A 103 6.45 -1.11 14.42
C ALA A 103 6.40 -1.80 13.05
N ASP A 104 6.92 -1.12 12.04
CA ASP A 104 6.72 -1.48 10.64
C ASP A 104 7.79 -2.42 10.11
N SER A 105 7.42 -3.16 9.06
CA SER A 105 8.28 -4.09 8.36
C SER A 105 8.34 -3.75 6.88
N VAL A 106 9.53 -3.57 6.34
CA VAL A 106 9.75 -3.44 4.89
C VAL A 106 10.31 -4.76 4.37
N ARG A 107 9.58 -5.39 3.47
CA ARG A 107 9.99 -6.60 2.75
C ARG A 107 10.37 -6.21 1.34
N SER A 108 11.60 -6.51 0.92
CA SER A 108 12.01 -6.33 -0.47
C SER A 108 12.44 -7.66 -1.05
N SER A 109 12.07 -7.89 -2.30
CA SER A 109 12.60 -8.98 -3.13
C SER A 109 13.96 -8.61 -3.77
N GLY A 110 14.40 -7.35 -3.61
CA GLY A 110 15.64 -6.81 -4.17
C GLY A 110 16.66 -6.33 -3.12
N THR A 111 17.71 -5.66 -3.59
CA THR A 111 18.73 -5.07 -2.70
C THR A 111 18.20 -3.76 -2.11
N ILE A 112 18.02 -3.74 -0.79
CA ILE A 112 17.67 -2.52 -0.06
C ILE A 112 18.95 -1.69 0.14
N ASP A 113 19.04 -0.54 -0.52
CA ASP A 113 20.09 0.44 -0.19
C ASP A 113 19.71 1.17 1.09
N LEU A 114 20.27 0.70 2.21
CA LEU A 114 20.02 1.26 3.53
C LEU A 114 20.49 2.72 3.68
N ASN A 115 21.33 3.22 2.77
CA ASN A 115 21.78 4.62 2.79
C ASN A 115 20.70 5.60 2.29
N LYS A 116 19.63 5.09 1.66
CA LYS A 116 18.50 5.91 1.21
C LYS A 116 17.54 6.27 2.36
N PHE A 117 17.59 5.55 3.48
CA PHE A 117 16.79 5.88 4.65
C PHE A 117 17.49 7.00 5.44
N LYS A 118 16.84 8.16 5.52
CA LYS A 118 17.43 9.44 5.96
C LYS A 118 17.72 9.53 7.46
N THR A 119 17.51 8.46 8.23
CA THR A 119 18.03 8.33 9.58
C THR A 119 18.65 6.94 9.74
N PRO A 120 19.84 6.83 10.36
CA PRO A 120 20.37 5.52 10.71
C PRO A 120 19.37 4.88 11.68
N LEU A 121 18.77 3.75 11.27
CA LEU A 121 18.05 2.86 12.17
C LEU A 121 18.95 2.65 13.40
N SER A 122 18.56 3.22 14.53
CA SER A 122 19.40 3.33 15.73
C SER A 122 19.66 2.00 16.45
N SER A 123 19.51 0.86 15.76
CA SER A 123 19.61 -0.47 16.38
C SER A 123 19.66 -1.62 15.38
N MET A 124 20.47 -1.53 14.31
CA MET A 124 20.86 -2.73 13.54
C MET A 124 22.21 -3.24 14.03
N TRP A 125 22.17 -4.34 14.78
CA TRP A 125 23.35 -5.10 15.18
C TRP A 125 24.12 -5.59 13.95
N ARG A 126 25.30 -5.02 13.71
CA ARG A 126 26.29 -5.55 12.77
C ARG A 126 27.08 -6.65 13.48
N TRP A 127 26.86 -7.91 13.12
CA TRP A 127 27.84 -8.96 13.40
C TRP A 127 29.10 -8.68 12.57
N ARG A 128 30.25 -8.68 13.26
CA ARG A 128 31.57 -8.78 12.62
C ARG A 128 31.81 -10.20 12.13
#